data_AF-A0A532AG91-F1
#
_entry.id   AF-A0A532AG91-F1
#
_cell.length_a   1.000
_cell.length_b   1.000
_cell.length_c   1.000
_cell.angle_alpha   90.00
_cell.angle_beta   90.00
_cell.angle_gamma   90.00
#
_symmetry.space_group_name_H-M   'P 1'
#
loop_
_entity.id
_entity.type
_entity.pdbx_description
1 polymer ?
#
loop_
_entity_poly.entity_id
_entity_poly.type
_entity_poly.pdbx_seq_one_letter_code
_entity_poly.pdbx_strand_id
1 'polypeptide(L)'
;ALSVPFGTKRRFRFYNATNARFLRLSFDGAPMTIIGTDGGLLEAPVAANDVLLSPAERLELIVSFEKPGTVTLNTLDYDRG
;
A
#
# COMPACT_ATOMS: atom_id res chain seq x y z
N ALA A 1 -12.95 -8.16 7.71
CA ALA A 1 -12.76 -7.71 6.31
C ALA A 1 -13.32 -6.29 6.17
N LEU A 2 -12.72 -5.45 5.34
CA LEU A 2 -13.20 -4.10 5.04
C LEU A 2 -14.08 -4.14 3.78
N SER A 3 -15.34 -3.75 3.90
CA SER A 3 -16.24 -3.63 2.73
C SER A 3 -16.12 -2.24 2.11
N VAL A 4 -15.87 -2.19 0.80
CA VAL A 4 -15.79 -0.94 0.03
C VAL A 4 -16.76 -1.01 -1.15
N PRO A 5 -17.49 0.07 -1.48
CA PRO A 5 -18.33 0.08 -2.68
C PRO A 5 -17.47 -0.05 -3.95
N PHE A 6 -18.04 -0.69 -4.96
CA PHE A 6 -17.44 -0.80 -6.29
C PHE A 6 -17.11 0.58 -6.88
N GLY A 7 -15.98 0.68 -7.59
CA GLY A 7 -15.54 1.91 -8.25
C GLY A 7 -14.98 2.98 -7.31
N THR A 8 -14.77 2.64 -6.03
CA THR A 8 -14.26 3.61 -5.07
C THR A 8 -12.74 3.58 -4.95
N LYS A 9 -12.18 4.73 -4.61
CA LYS A 9 -10.79 4.88 -4.17
C LYS A 9 -10.75 5.02 -2.64
N ARG A 10 -9.74 4.48 -2.00
CA ARG A 10 -9.52 4.61 -0.55
C ARG A 10 -8.08 5.00 -0.25
N ARG A 11 -7.91 5.95 0.67
CA ARG A 11 -6.62 6.32 1.24
C ARG A 11 -6.32 5.41 2.41
N PHE A 12 -5.18 4.75 2.38
CA PHE A 12 -4.62 3.95 3.46
C PHE A 12 -3.36 4.63 3.97
N ARG A 13 -3.19 4.68 5.29
CA ARG A 13 -1.93 5.05 5.92
C ARG A 13 -1.36 3.83 6.62
N PHE A 14 -0.23 3.36 6.12
CA PHE A 14 0.48 2.20 6.63
C PHE A 14 1.58 2.63 7.60
N TYR A 15 1.79 1.80 8.61
CA TYR A 15 2.85 1.94 9.61
C TYR A 15 3.54 0.59 9.74
N ASN A 16 4.81 0.49 9.35
CA ASN A 16 5.61 -0.67 9.69
C ASN A 16 6.20 -0.50 11.09
N ALA A 17 5.37 -0.76 12.11
CA ALA A 17 5.77 -0.72 13.51
C ALA A 17 6.47 -2.00 13.98
N THR A 18 7.17 -2.71 13.07
CA THR A 18 7.92 -3.92 13.41
C THR A 18 9.40 -3.61 13.67
N ASN A 19 10.06 -4.46 14.46
CA ASN A 19 11.48 -4.25 14.80
C ASN A 19 12.44 -4.47 13.61
N ALA A 20 12.11 -5.40 12.70
CA ALA A 20 13.05 -5.86 11.67
C ALA A 20 12.39 -6.47 10.42
N ARG A 21 11.05 -6.42 10.28
CA ARG A 21 10.38 -7.02 9.11
C ARG A 21 10.27 -5.98 8.00
N PHE A 22 10.63 -6.38 6.79
CA PHE A 22 10.31 -5.64 5.58
C PHE A 22 8.95 -6.12 5.08
N LEU A 23 8.07 -5.18 4.74
CA LEU A 23 6.72 -5.48 4.26
C LEU A 23 6.62 -5.04 2.81
N ARG A 24 6.56 -5.98 1.87
CA ARG A 24 6.38 -5.68 0.44
C ARG A 24 4.90 -5.73 0.09
N LEU A 25 4.20 -4.62 0.32
CA LEU A 25 2.75 -4.52 0.28
C LEU A 25 2.21 -4.56 -1.15
N SER A 26 1.19 -5.39 -1.39
CA SER A 26 0.43 -5.45 -2.64
C SER A 26 -1.06 -5.72 -2.37
N PHE A 27 -1.94 -5.21 -3.24
CA PHE A 27 -3.39 -5.40 -3.20
C PHE A 27 -3.89 -6.26 -4.37
N ASP A 28 -3.35 -7.46 -4.56
CA ASP A 28 -3.73 -8.39 -5.65
C ASP A 28 -3.81 -7.72 -7.05
N GLY A 29 -2.89 -6.80 -7.33
CA GLY A 29 -2.83 -6.05 -8.58
C GLY A 29 -3.88 -4.93 -8.73
N ALA A 30 -4.63 -4.58 -7.68
CA ALA A 30 -5.43 -3.36 -7.65
C ALA A 30 -4.50 -2.13 -7.81
N PRO A 31 -4.86 -1.13 -8.64
CA PRO A 31 -4.00 0.03 -8.87
C PRO A 31 -3.71 0.79 -7.57
N MET A 32 -2.42 1.01 -7.30
CA MET A 32 -1.94 1.74 -6.13
C MET A 32 -1.25 3.04 -6.55
N THR A 33 -1.40 4.08 -5.74
CA THR A 33 -0.73 5.37 -5.93
C THR A 33 -0.20 5.86 -4.60
N ILE A 34 1.11 6.05 -4.51
CA ILE A 34 1.78 6.66 -3.37
C ILE A 34 1.48 8.15 -3.38
N ILE A 35 0.98 8.67 -2.26
CA ILE A 35 0.66 10.08 -2.08
C ILE A 35 1.42 10.72 -0.92
N GLY A 36 2.10 9.91 -0.09
CA GLY A 36 2.88 10.41 1.03
C GLY A 36 3.80 9.36 1.64
N THR A 37 4.83 9.85 2.32
CA THR A 37 5.86 9.07 3.01
C THR A 37 5.99 9.59 4.45
N ASP A 38 7.05 9.18 5.15
CA ASP A 38 7.43 9.71 6.46
C ASP A 38 7.47 11.24 6.54
N GLY A 39 7.87 11.90 5.45
CA GLY A 39 7.96 13.36 5.34
C GLY A 39 6.64 14.08 5.07
N GLY A 40 5.52 13.35 4.97
CA GLY A 40 4.22 13.92 4.61
C GLY A 40 3.85 13.64 3.15
N LEU A 41 3.04 14.51 2.56
CA LEU A 41 2.56 14.33 1.19
C LEU A 41 3.70 14.51 0.17
N LEU A 42 3.67 13.71 -0.89
CA LEU A 42 4.54 13.89 -2.04
C LEU A 42 4.10 15.11 -2.85
N GLU A 43 5.05 15.75 -3.55
CA GLU A 43 4.77 16.84 -4.48
C GLU A 43 3.84 16.39 -5.63
N ALA A 44 3.99 15.15 -6.08
CA ALA A 44 3.13 14.53 -7.08
C ALA A 44 2.85 13.05 -6.72
N PRO A 45 1.65 12.52 -7.03
CA PRO A 45 1.34 11.11 -6.82
C PRO A 45 2.20 10.19 -7.70
N VAL A 46 2.64 9.06 -7.15
CA VAL A 46 3.48 8.08 -7.86
C VAL A 46 2.75 6.74 -7.98
N ALA A 47 2.57 6.23 -9.20
CA ALA A 47 1.96 4.92 -9.42
C ALA A 47 2.87 3.79 -8.93
N ALA A 48 2.29 2.76 -8.32
CA ALA A 48 3.00 1.60 -7.82
C ALA A 48 2.20 0.30 -8.06
N ASN A 49 2.91 -0.81 -8.27
CA ASN A 49 2.33 -2.16 -8.33
C ASN A 49 2.44 -2.89 -6.99
N ASP A 50 3.54 -2.62 -6.27
CA ASP A 50 3.80 -3.01 -4.90
C ASP A 50 4.68 -1.92 -4.25
N VAL A 51 4.74 -1.90 -2.92
CA VAL A 51 5.63 -0.97 -2.20
C VAL A 51 6.33 -1.70 -1.07
N LEU A 52 7.66 -1.58 -1.04
CA LEU A 52 8.46 -2.01 0.10
C LEU A 52 8.37 -0.97 1.21
N LEU A 53 7.94 -1.39 2.39
CA LEU A 53 7.93 -0.59 3.61
C LEU A 53 8.93 -1.17 4.60
N SER A 54 10.01 -0.44 4.85
CA SER A 54 11.08 -0.86 5.76
C SER A 54 10.66 -0.70 7.23
N PRO A 55 11.36 -1.32 8.19
CA PRO A 55 11.08 -1.13 9.61
C PRO A 55 11.02 0.36 10.00
N ALA A 56 10.03 0.73 10.82
CA ALA A 56 9.75 2.09 11.30
C ALA A 56 9.27 3.12 10.24
N GLU A 57 9.12 2.73 8.98
CA GLU A 57 8.60 3.61 7.93
C GLU A 57 7.05 3.64 7.90
N ARG A 58 6.54 4.74 7.34
CA ARG A 58 5.13 5.02 7.09
C ARG A 58 4.93 5.38 5.63
N LEU A 59 3.75 5.06 5.13
CA LEU A 59 3.38 5.27 3.74
C LEU A 59 1.90 5.61 3.62
N GLU A 60 1.59 6.51 2.69
CA GLU A 60 0.21 6.82 2.32
C GLU A 60 -0.08 6.41 0.88
N LEU A 61 -1.10 5.55 0.72
CA LEU A 61 -1.49 4.97 -0.55
C LEU A 61 -2.95 5.29 -0.87
N ILE A 62 -3.24 5.62 -2.12
CA ILE A 62 -4.59 5.49 -2.69
C ILE A 62 -4.66 4.16 -3.41
N VAL A 63 -5.68 3.35 -3.10
CA VAL A 63 -5.97 2.08 -3.79
C VAL A 63 -7.32 2.20 -4.47
N SER A 64 -7.39 1.76 -5.74
CA SER A 64 -8.60 1.84 -6.57
C SER A 64 -9.29 0.47 -6.67
N PHE A 65 -10.56 0.39 -6.27
CA PHE A 65 -11.36 -0.84 -6.26
C PHE A 65 -12.34 -0.86 -7.45
N GLU A 66 -11.78 -0.93 -8.65
CA GLU A 66 -12.52 -0.87 -9.93
C GLU A 66 -12.90 -2.26 -10.47
N LYS A 67 -12.57 -3.33 -9.73
CA LYS A 67 -12.99 -4.71 -10.01
C LYS A 67 -13.86 -5.23 -8.87
N PRO A 68 -14.99 -5.91 -9.15
CA PRO A 68 -15.79 -6.54 -8.10
C PRO A 68 -15.05 -7.76 -7.53
N GLY A 69 -15.35 -8.10 -6.28
CA GLY A 69 -14.79 -9.26 -5.59
C GLY A 69 -13.88 -8.88 -4.43
N THR A 70 -13.20 -9.90 -3.88
CA THR A 70 -12.27 -9.74 -2.76
C THR A 70 -10.91 -9.30 -3.28
N VAL A 71 -10.33 -8.30 -2.63
CA VAL A 71 -8.94 -7.89 -2.82
C VAL A 71 -8.21 -8.12 -1.50
N THR A 72 -7.10 -8.85 -1.54
CA THR A 72 -6.29 -9.16 -0.36
C THR A 72 -5.11 -8.20 -0.29
N LEU A 73 -4.85 -7.67 0.91
CA LEU A 73 -3.58 -7.03 1.21
C LEU A 73 -2.58 -8.11 1.60
N ASN A 74 -1.52 -8.25 0.79
CA ASN A 74 -0.48 -9.24 1.00
C ASN A 74 0.88 -8.58 1.20
N THR A 75 1.79 -9.28 1.90
CA THR A 75 3.22 -9.00 1.82
C THR A 75 3.85 -10.03 0.88
N LEU A 76 4.44 -9.58 -0.21
CA LEU A 76 5.18 -10.41 -1.16
C LEU A 76 6.54 -10.79 -0.56
N ASP A 77 7.18 -11.80 -1.16
CA ASP A 77 8.56 -12.16 -0.83
C ASP A 77 9.50 -11.00 -1.09
N TYR A 78 10.44 -10.81 -0.17
CA TYR A 78 11.49 -9.82 -0.23
C TYR A 78 12.79 -10.43 0.29
N ASP A 79 13.75 -10.60 -0.62
CA ASP A 79 15.11 -10.99 -0.27
C ASP A 79 15.92 -9.76 0.13
N ARG A 80 16.62 -9.84 1.26
CA ARG A 80 17.41 -8.75 1.84
C ARG A 80 18.90 -9.09 1.95
N GLY A 81 19.35 -10.14 1.25
CA GLY A 81 20.70 -10.69 1.32
C GLY A 81 20.83 -11.80 2.34
#